data_AF-A0A317EDT7-F1
#
_entry.id   AF-A0A317EDT7-F1
#
_cell.length_a   1.000
_cell.length_b   1.000
_cell.length_c   1.000
_cell.angle_alpha   90.00
_cell.angle_beta   90.00
_cell.angle_gamma   90.00
#
_symmetry.space_group_name_H-M   'P 1'
#
loop_
_entity.id
_entity.type
_entity.pdbx_description
1 polymer ?
#
loop_
_entity_poly.entity_id
_entity_poly.type
_entity_poly.pdbx_seq_one_letter_code
_entity_poly.pdbx_strand_id
1 'polypeptide(L)' 'MMVPPELFDAAACARRGVPVTANPYPINGADYFRWHAAWHEAIARDPRDEAQRRDRERYRKLAEIYRQYANSAALTEMQ' A
#
# COMPACT_ATOMS: atom_id res chain seq x y z
N MET A 1 22.52 -3.24 -3.16
CA MET A 1 21.46 -3.93 -3.92
C MET A 1 20.48 -2.84 -4.37
N MET A 2 20.23 -2.70 -5.67
CA MET A 2 19.34 -1.67 -6.21
C MET A 2 17.90 -2.20 -6.14
N VAL A 3 16.98 -1.40 -5.61
CA VAL A 3 15.55 -1.73 -5.61
C VAL A 3 15.01 -1.54 -7.02
N PRO A 4 14.32 -2.53 -7.61
CA PRO A 4 13.74 -2.38 -8.93
C PRO A 4 12.73 -1.21 -8.98
N PRO A 5 12.81 -0.30 -9.98
CA PRO A 5 11.97 0.89 -10.05
C PRO A 5 10.47 0.58 -10.13
N GLU A 6 10.10 -0.60 -10.63
CA GLU A 6 8.71 -1.06 -10.67
C GLU A 6 8.08 -1.30 -9.30
N LEU A 7 8.89 -1.46 -8.24
CA LEU A 7 8.38 -1.66 -6.88
C LEU A 7 7.84 -0.36 -6.27
N PHE A 8 8.16 0.80 -6.84
CA PHE A 8 7.67 2.09 -6.34
C PHE A 8 6.19 2.34 -6.71
N ASP A 9 5.64 1.65 -7.72
CA ASP A 9 4.21 1.66 -8.03
C ASP A 9 3.48 0.53 -7.28
N ALA A 10 2.95 0.88 -6.12
CA ALA A 10 2.18 -0.03 -5.26
C ALA A 10 0.97 -0.64 -5.95
N ALA A 11 0.28 0.14 -6.80
CA ALA A 11 -0.95 -0.30 -7.44
C ALA A 11 -0.65 -1.31 -8.56
N ALA A 12 0.42 -1.09 -9.32
CA ALA A 12 0.93 -2.07 -10.28
C ALA A 12 1.41 -3.36 -9.57
N CYS A 13 2.13 -3.22 -8.45
CA CYS A 13 2.55 -4.35 -7.62
C CYS A 13 1.35 -5.21 -7.17
N ALA A 14 0.32 -4.58 -6.62
CA ALA A 14 -0.91 -5.25 -6.19
C ALA A 14 -1.58 -6.03 -7.33
N ARG A 15 -1.79 -5.37 -8.50
CA ARG A 15 -2.40 -6.01 -9.67
C ARG A 15 -1.59 -7.20 -10.19
N ARG A 16 -0.26 -7.10 -10.16
CA ARG A 16 0.66 -8.18 -10.57
C ARG A 16 0.80 -9.30 -9.54
N GLY A 17 0.24 -9.15 -8.34
CA GLY A 17 0.37 -10.13 -7.27
C GLY A 17 1.65 -10.08 -6.47
N VAL A 18 2.39 -8.99 -6.58
CA VAL A 18 3.55 -8.74 -5.74
C VAL A 18 3.05 -8.58 -4.29
N PRO A 19 3.66 -9.29 -3.32
CA PRO A 19 3.21 -9.22 -1.94
C PRO A 19 3.42 -7.83 -1.36
N VAL A 20 2.58 -7.47 -0.39
CA VAL A 20 2.68 -6.17 0.31
C VAL A 20 4.03 -5.96 1.01
N THR A 21 4.74 -7.04 1.37
CA THR A 21 6.08 -7.01 1.97
C THR A 21 7.18 -6.59 1.00
N ALA A 22 6.89 -6.44 -0.29
CA ALA A 22 7.81 -5.89 -1.28
C ALA A 22 7.85 -4.35 -1.29
N ASN A 23 7.19 -3.69 -0.34
CA ASN A 23 7.25 -2.25 -0.15
C ASN A 23 8.72 -1.78 -0.06
N PRO A 24 9.16 -0.88 -0.94
CA PRO A 24 10.57 -0.49 -1.01
C PRO A 24 10.98 0.55 0.03
N TYR A 25 10.02 1.16 0.73
CA TYR A 25 10.27 2.28 1.63
C TYR A 25 10.63 1.83 3.06
N PRO A 26 11.42 2.62 3.80
CA PRO A 26 11.68 2.37 5.22
C PRO A 26 10.40 2.28 6.05
N ILE A 27 10.34 1.29 6.93
CA ILE A 27 9.17 1.04 7.78
C ILE A 27 8.83 2.30 8.61
N ASN A 28 7.53 2.56 8.75
CA ASN A 28 6.94 3.68 9.51
C ASN A 28 7.17 5.09 8.97
N GLY A 29 7.78 5.26 7.79
CA GLY A 29 7.83 6.55 7.11
C GLY A 29 6.53 6.90 6.39
N ALA A 30 6.35 8.17 6.03
CA ALA A 30 5.18 8.63 5.27
C ALA A 30 4.99 7.85 3.95
N ASP A 31 6.07 7.65 3.20
CA ASP A 31 6.02 6.95 1.90
C ASP A 31 5.74 5.45 2.04
N TYR A 32 6.21 4.83 3.12
CA TYR A 32 5.85 3.45 3.46
C TYR A 32 4.32 3.31 3.63
N PHE A 33 3.70 4.21 4.38
CA PHE A 33 2.25 4.18 4.57
C PHE A 33 1.48 4.57 3.30
N ARG A 34 1.97 5.54 2.50
CA ARG A 34 1.38 5.87 1.20
C ARG A 34 1.36 4.67 0.26
N TRP A 35 2.48 3.94 0.20
CA TRP A 35 2.59 2.75 -0.62
C TRP A 35 1.62 1.66 -0.16
N HIS A 36 1.53 1.39 1.15
CA HIS A 36 0.55 0.45 1.70
C HIS A 36 -0.89 0.82 1.35
N ALA A 37 -1.24 2.10 1.49
CA ALA A 37 -2.56 2.59 1.14
C ALA A 37 -2.90 2.30 -0.33
N ALA A 38 -2.00 2.65 -1.25
CA ALA A 38 -2.18 2.45 -2.68
C ALA A 38 -2.23 0.95 -3.07
N TRP A 39 -1.44 0.10 -2.42
CA TRP A 39 -1.49 -1.35 -2.64
C TRP A 39 -2.85 -1.93 -2.25
N HIS A 40 -3.35 -1.60 -1.06
CA HIS A 40 -4.65 -2.09 -0.58
C HIS A 40 -5.82 -1.50 -1.38
N GLU A 41 -5.75 -0.23 -1.75
CA GLU A 41 -6.75 0.41 -2.61
C GLU A 41 -6.86 -0.28 -3.97
N ALA A 42 -5.73 -0.67 -4.57
CA ALA A 42 -5.72 -1.41 -5.83
C ALA A 42 -6.41 -2.77 -5.71
N ILE A 43 -6.16 -3.54 -4.63
CA ILE A 43 -6.88 -4.81 -4.39
C ILE A 43 -8.36 -4.59 -4.12
N ALA A 44 -8.73 -3.54 -3.36
CA ALA A 44 -10.13 -3.21 -3.10
C ALA A 44 -10.87 -2.78 -4.37
N ARG A 45 -10.18 -2.13 -5.32
CA ARG A 45 -10.74 -1.69 -6.60
C ARG A 45 -10.88 -2.85 -7.57
N ASP A 46 -9.85 -3.67 -7.70
CA ASP A 46 -9.74 -4.76 -8.69
C ASP A 46 -9.23 -6.05 -8.02
N PRO A 47 -10.12 -6.80 -7.32
CA PRO A 47 -9.75 -8.04 -6.65
C PRO A 47 -9.49 -9.15 -7.66
N ARG A 48 -8.38 -9.87 -7.51
CA ARG A 48 -7.92 -10.87 -8.49
C ARG A 48 -8.53 -12.25 -8.30
N ASP A 49 -8.93 -12.57 -7.07
CA ASP A 49 -9.46 -13.87 -6.68
C ASP A 49 -10.67 -13.75 -5.74
N GLU A 50 -11.36 -14.87 -5.51
CA GLU A 50 -12.53 -14.95 -4.64
C GLU A 50 -12.25 -14.52 -3.20
N ALA A 51 -11.05 -14.81 -2.67
CA ALA A 51 -10.70 -14.40 -1.32
C ALA A 51 -10.58 -12.88 -1.22
N GLN A 52 -9.93 -12.25 -2.20
CA GLN A 52 -9.82 -10.79 -2.28
C GLN A 52 -11.19 -10.13 -2.51
N ARG A 53 -12.07 -10.74 -3.30
CA ARG A 53 -13.45 -10.25 -3.49
C ARG A 53 -14.24 -10.26 -2.18
N ARG A 54 -14.16 -11.33 -1.40
CA ARG A 54 -14.80 -11.42 -0.07
C ARG A 54 -14.24 -10.39 0.91
N ASP A 55 -12.93 -10.16 0.88
CA ASP A 55 -12.23 -9.24 1.77
C ASP A 55 -12.16 -7.79 1.23
N ARG A 56 -12.89 -7.45 0.17
CA ARG A 56 -12.83 -6.14 -0.49
C ARG A 56 -13.00 -4.97 0.48
N GLU A 57 -13.98 -5.05 1.37
CA GLU A 57 -14.25 -4.00 2.35
C GLU A 57 -13.12 -3.88 3.39
N ARG A 58 -12.48 -5.00 3.75
CA ARG A 58 -11.30 -4.99 4.62
C ARG A 58 -10.16 -4.25 3.95
N TYR A 59 -9.89 -4.51 2.67
CA TYR A 59 -8.85 -3.79 1.93
C TYR A 59 -9.15 -2.29 1.80
N ARG A 60 -10.41 -1.91 1.58
CA ARG A 60 -10.83 -0.50 1.57
C ARG A 60 -10.51 0.20 2.89
N LYS A 61 -10.88 -0.43 4.02
CA LYS A 61 -10.59 0.08 5.37
C LYS A 61 -9.10 0.18 5.65
N LEU A 62 -8.31 -0.83 5.26
CA LEU A 62 -6.86 -0.78 5.40
C LEU A 62 -6.26 0.38 4.62
N ALA A 63 -6.71 0.61 3.39
CA ALA A 63 -6.26 1.76 2.60
C ALA A 63 -6.54 3.10 3.30
N GLU A 64 -7.72 3.25 3.89
CA GLU A 64 -8.08 4.44 4.67
C GLU A 64 -7.19 4.62 5.92
N ILE A 65 -6.98 3.56 6.71
CA ILE A 65 -6.12 3.58 7.89
C ILE A 65 -4.69 4.00 7.51
N TYR A 66 -4.13 3.40 6.45
CA TYR A 66 -2.78 3.73 6.01
C TYR A 66 -2.67 5.14 5.44
N ARG A 67 -3.71 5.69 4.79
CA ARG A 67 -3.74 7.13 4.43
C ARG A 67 -3.68 8.02 5.66
N GLN A 68 -4.40 7.68 6.73
CA GLN A 68 -4.34 8.43 7.99
C GLN A 68 -2.93 8.37 8.60
N TYR A 69 -2.31 7.19 8.64
CA TYR A 69 -0.93 7.06 9.12
C TYR A 69 0.10 7.80 8.26
N ALA A 70 -0.06 7.79 6.93
CA ALA A 70 0.79 8.57 6.04
C ALA A 70 0.71 10.08 6.35
N ASN A 71 -0.49 10.59 6.59
CA ASN A 71 -0.69 12.00 6.97
C ASN A 71 -0.05 12.31 8.33
N SER A 72 -0.25 11.44 9.33
CA SER A 72 0.36 11.62 10.65
C SER A 72 1.90 11.58 10.59
N ALA A 73 2.48 10.61 9.86
CA ALA A 73 3.92 10.48 9.70
C ALA A 73 4.53 11.69 8.99
N ALA A 74 3.89 12.17 7.92
CA ALA A 74 4.34 13.37 7.21
C ALA A 74 4.38 14.62 8.10
N LEU A 75 3.44 14.76 9.04
CA LEU A 75 3.43 15.87 10.00
C LEU A 75 4.56 15.77 11.04
N THR A 76 4.96 14.54 11.40
CA THR A 76 6.07 14.31 12.35
C THR A 76 7.44 14.47 11.68
N GLU A 77 7.57 14.08 10.41
CA GLU A 77 8.82 14.23 9.64
C GLU A 77 9.16 15.69 9.30
N MET A 78 8.20 16.62 9.37
CA MET A 78 8.38 18.05 9.10
C MET A 78 8.86 18.87 10.32
N GLN A 79 9.05 18.24 11.50
CA GLN A 79 9.51 18.88 12.73
C GLN A 79 10.99 18.64 12.98
#